data_AF-A0A1X1QRU8-F1
#
_entry.id   AF-A0A1X1QRU8-F1
#
_cell.length_a   1.000
_cell.length_b   1.000
_cell.length_c   1.000
_cell.angle_alpha   90.00
_cell.angle_beta   90.00
_cell.angle_gamma   90.00
#
_symmetry.space_group_name_H-M   'P 1'
#
loop_
_entity.id
_entity.type
_entity.pdbx_description
1 polymer ?
#
loop_
_entity_poly.entity_id
_entity_poly.type
_entity_poly.pdbx_seq_one_letter_code
_entity_poly.pdbx_strand_id
1 'polypeptide(L)'
;MQRKGYRGKPLSKQEHARNKAIAATRAGGKRSFATYKRHYGLGRTRFMGLAKNATVSGLAAMAANSRKGAKFLTLYGMPEPSYAV
;
A
#
# COMPACT_ATOMS: atom_id res chain seq x y z
N MET A 1 2.03 -13.92 -11.71
CA MET A 1 1.44 -12.83 -12.54
C MET A 1 -0.06 -13.06 -12.77
N GLN A 2 -0.87 -11.98 -12.78
CA GLN A 2 -2.30 -12.03 -13.13
C GLN A 2 -2.47 -12.31 -14.62
N ARG A 3 -3.43 -13.18 -14.99
CA ARG A 3 -3.79 -13.47 -16.38
C ARG A 3 -4.83 -12.48 -16.89
N LYS A 4 -4.77 -12.15 -18.17
CA LYS A 4 -5.71 -11.25 -18.87
C LYS A 4 -6.54 -12.07 -19.85
N GLY A 5 -7.86 -11.84 -19.89
CA GLY A 5 -8.72 -12.40 -20.92
C GLY A 5 -8.58 -11.64 -22.23
N TYR A 6 -8.85 -12.30 -23.35
CA TYR A 6 -8.79 -11.73 -24.70
C TYR A 6 -10.09 -11.97 -25.45
N ARG A 7 -10.31 -11.26 -26.57
CA ARG A 7 -11.48 -11.46 -27.42
C ARG A 7 -11.53 -12.93 -27.87
N GLY A 8 -12.67 -13.60 -27.70
CA GLY A 8 -12.85 -15.02 -28.00
C GLY A 8 -12.19 -15.99 -27.01
N LYS A 9 -11.46 -15.49 -25.99
CA LYS A 9 -10.84 -16.31 -24.95
C LYS A 9 -11.00 -15.64 -23.58
N PRO A 10 -12.21 -15.71 -22.98
CA PRO A 10 -12.43 -15.23 -21.63
C PRO A 10 -11.62 -16.04 -20.61
N LEU A 11 -11.40 -15.47 -19.43
CA LEU A 11 -10.69 -16.15 -18.34
C LEU A 11 -11.53 -17.32 -17.83
N SER A 12 -10.88 -18.46 -17.58
CA SER A 12 -11.53 -19.59 -16.93
C SER A 12 -11.81 -19.26 -15.45
N LYS A 13 -12.73 -20.01 -14.81
CA LYS A 13 -13.01 -19.88 -13.38
C LYS A 13 -11.75 -20.05 -12.52
N GLN A 14 -10.87 -20.97 -12.90
CA GLN A 14 -9.59 -21.19 -12.21
C GLN A 14 -8.65 -20.00 -12.35
N GLU A 15 -8.61 -19.37 -13.53
CA GLU A 15 -7.79 -18.18 -13.76
C GLU A 15 -8.33 -16.97 -12.98
N HIS A 16 -9.65 -16.84 -12.85
CA HIS A 16 -10.28 -15.87 -11.97
C HIS A 16 -9.91 -16.09 -10.50
N ALA A 17 -9.99 -17.33 -10.00
CA ALA A 17 -9.63 -17.66 -8.63
C ALA A 17 -8.15 -17.33 -8.34
N ARG A 18 -7.24 -17.71 -9.25
CA ARG A 18 -5.82 -17.34 -9.18
C ARG A 18 -5.63 -15.83 -9.18
N ASN A 19 -6.29 -15.11 -10.08
CA ASN A 19 -6.17 -13.66 -10.17
C ASN A 19 -6.65 -12.96 -8.89
N LYS A 20 -7.70 -13.50 -8.26
CA LYS A 20 -8.23 -13.02 -6.97
C LYS A 20 -7.21 -13.20 -5.85
N ALA A 21 -6.58 -14.38 -5.76
CA ALA A 21 -5.51 -14.63 -4.79
C ALA A 21 -4.33 -13.66 -4.98
N ILE A 22 -3.85 -13.48 -6.22
CA ILE A 22 -2.77 -12.54 -6.52
C ILE A 22 -3.18 -11.08 -6.22
N ALA A 23 -4.45 -10.73 -6.48
CA ALA A 23 -4.97 -9.39 -6.21
C ALA A 23 -4.91 -9.04 -4.72
N ALA A 24 -5.20 -10.00 -3.84
CA ALA A 24 -5.16 -9.79 -2.38
C ALA A 24 -3.77 -9.35 -1.92
N THR A 25 -2.71 -10.06 -2.32
CA THR A 25 -1.32 -9.69 -2.01
C THR A 25 -0.94 -8.35 -2.64
N ARG A 26 -1.29 -8.14 -3.91
CA ARG A 26 -0.96 -6.90 -4.65
C ARG A 26 -1.65 -5.67 -4.07
N ALA A 27 -2.87 -5.82 -3.55
CA ALA A 27 -3.65 -4.73 -2.99
C ALA A 27 -2.95 -4.09 -1.78
N GLY A 28 -2.27 -4.89 -0.95
CA GLY A 28 -1.51 -4.39 0.20
C GLY A 28 -0.50 -3.32 -0.20
N GLY A 29 0.39 -3.63 -1.15
CA GLY A 29 1.40 -2.67 -1.63
C GLY A 29 0.80 -1.48 -2.38
N LYS A 30 -0.15 -1.73 -3.29
CA LYS A 30 -0.78 -0.67 -4.08
C LYS A 30 -1.54 0.35 -3.23
N ARG A 31 -2.17 -0.09 -2.14
CA ARG A 31 -2.96 0.77 -1.27
C ARG A 31 -2.10 1.87 -0.63
N SER A 32 -0.86 1.55 -0.25
CA SER A 32 0.09 2.53 0.27
C SER A 32 0.42 3.60 -0.77
N PHE A 33 0.75 3.20 -2.01
CA PHE A 33 1.02 4.16 -3.08
C PHE A 33 -0.18 5.04 -3.44
N ALA A 34 -1.40 4.47 -3.46
CA ALA A 34 -2.62 5.23 -3.66
C ALA A 34 -2.83 6.27 -2.53
N THR A 35 -2.52 5.87 -1.30
CA THR A 35 -2.55 6.76 -0.13
C THR A 35 -1.58 7.92 -0.29
N TYR A 36 -0.34 7.65 -0.74
CA TYR A 36 0.68 8.68 -0.92
C TYR A 36 0.27 9.69 -2.00
N LYS A 37 -0.27 9.20 -3.11
CA LYS A 37 -0.75 10.07 -4.18
C LYS A 37 -1.92 10.96 -3.74
N ARG A 38 -2.91 10.38 -3.06
CA ARG A 38 -4.14 11.08 -2.65
C ARG A 38 -3.93 12.03 -1.47
N HIS A 39 -3.22 11.59 -0.43
CA HIS A 39 -3.15 12.31 0.84
C HIS A 39 -1.85 13.10 1.02
N TYR A 40 -0.79 12.78 0.28
CA TYR A 40 0.52 13.42 0.42
C TYR A 40 0.96 14.14 -0.89
N GLY A 41 0.05 14.31 -1.84
CA GLY A 41 0.31 15.08 -3.07
C GLY A 41 1.29 14.44 -4.05
N LEU A 42 1.60 13.14 -3.91
CA LEU A 42 2.53 12.45 -4.83
C LEU A 42 1.91 12.07 -6.18
N GLY A 43 0.67 12.49 -6.47
CA GLY A 43 0.06 12.31 -7.80
C GLY A 43 0.81 13.11 -8.87
N ARG A 44 1.23 14.33 -8.53
CA ARG A 44 2.12 15.18 -9.31
C ARG A 44 2.86 16.09 -8.34
N THR A 45 4.12 15.80 -8.09
CA THR A 45 4.94 16.59 -7.16
C THR A 45 5.32 17.92 -7.78
N ARG A 46 5.47 18.96 -6.94
CA ARG A 46 5.93 20.30 -7.36
C ARG A 46 7.46 20.42 -7.41
N PHE A 47 8.18 19.41 -6.91
CA PHE A 47 9.63 19.47 -6.78
C PHE A 47 10.31 19.07 -8.08
N MET A 48 11.24 19.92 -8.54
CA MET A 48 12.08 19.64 -9.70
C MET A 48 13.33 18.89 -9.25
N GLY A 49 13.55 17.70 -9.83
CA GLY A 49 14.71 16.84 -9.57
C GLY A 49 14.38 15.53 -8.83
N LEU A 50 15.06 14.46 -9.23
CA LEU A 50 14.83 13.11 -8.71
C LEU A 50 15.09 13.00 -7.20
N ALA A 51 16.16 13.62 -6.70
CA ALA A 51 16.52 13.58 -5.28
C ALA A 51 15.41 14.16 -4.39
N LYS A 52 14.88 15.34 -4.73
CA LYS A 52 13.78 15.98 -3.98
C LYS A 52 12.51 15.15 -4.00
N ASN A 53 12.21 14.54 -5.16
CA ASN A 53 11.06 13.65 -5.32
C ASN A 53 11.22 12.35 -4.51
N ALA A 54 12.43 11.80 -4.42
CA ALA A 54 12.74 10.66 -3.58
C ALA A 54 12.56 11.00 -2.09
N THR A 55 13.09 12.14 -1.65
CA THR A 55 12.98 12.60 -0.26
C THR A 55 11.52 12.76 0.17
N VAL A 56 10.69 13.48 -0.60
CA VAL A 56 9.26 13.65 -0.24
C VAL A 56 8.51 12.32 -0.25
N SER A 57 8.86 11.40 -1.15
CA SER A 57 8.27 10.07 -1.19
C SER A 57 8.60 9.26 0.08
N GLY A 58 9.86 9.34 0.54
CA GLY A 58 10.29 8.74 1.80
C GLY A 58 9.57 9.32 3.02
N LEU A 59 9.47 10.65 3.09
CA LEU A 59 8.74 11.35 4.16
C LEU A 59 7.25 10.95 4.18
N ALA A 60 6.60 10.86 3.02
CA ALA A 60 5.22 10.41 2.92
C ALA A 60 5.04 8.96 3.41
N ALA A 61 5.99 8.08 3.12
CA ALA A 61 5.98 6.70 3.61
C ALA A 61 6.12 6.64 5.14
N MET A 62 7.07 7.40 5.72
CA MET A 62 7.24 7.49 7.16
C MET A 62 5.97 8.02 7.85
N ALA A 63 5.43 9.14 7.38
CA ALA A 63 4.21 9.73 7.94
C ALA A 63 3.01 8.80 7.85
N ALA A 64 2.86 8.05 6.75
CA ALA A 64 1.78 7.08 6.59
C ALA A 64 1.92 5.91 7.57
N ASN A 65 3.14 5.43 7.81
CA ASN A 65 3.41 4.40 8.81
C ASN A 65 3.12 4.90 10.22
N SER A 66 3.56 6.10 10.58
CA SER A 66 3.26 6.70 11.89
C SER A 66 1.76 6.85 12.12
N ARG A 67 1.01 7.31 11.12
CA ARG A 67 -0.47 7.39 11.20
C ARG A 67 -1.11 6.01 11.39
N LYS A 68 -0.59 4.98 10.73
CA LYS A 68 -1.05 3.60 10.90
C LYS A 68 -0.75 3.09 12.31
N GLY A 69 0.45 3.35 12.83
CA GLY A 69 0.86 3.01 14.19
C GLY A 69 -0.01 3.72 15.23
N ALA A 70 -0.23 5.01 15.08
CA ALA A 70 -1.12 5.78 15.94
C ALA A 70 -2.53 5.18 15.96
N LYS A 71 -3.11 4.85 14.80
CA LYS A 71 -4.42 4.18 14.72
C LYS A 71 -4.41 2.82 15.42
N PHE A 72 -3.35 2.04 15.28
CA PHE A 72 -3.23 0.76 15.96
C PHE A 72 -3.23 0.95 17.48
N LEU A 73 -2.42 1.86 18.00
CA LEU A 73 -2.35 2.16 19.44
C LEU A 73 -3.67 2.72 19.97
N THR A 74 -4.40 3.53 19.19
CA THR A 74 -5.75 4.00 19.57
C THR A 74 -6.75 2.85 19.70
N LEU A 75 -6.64 1.81 18.87
CA LEU A 75 -7.58 0.69 18.86
C LEU A 75 -7.23 -0.41 19.86
N TYR A 76 -5.94 -0.63 20.11
CA TYR A 76 -5.45 -1.80 20.85
C TYR A 76 -4.63 -1.44 22.09
N GLY A 77 -4.36 -0.16 22.34
CA GLY A 77 -3.50 0.28 23.45
C GLY A 77 -2.01 0.01 23.21
N MET A 78 -1.20 0.30 24.23
CA MET A 78 0.21 -0.09 24.27
C MET A 78 0.29 -1.57 24.67
N PRO A 79 1.14 -2.39 24.01
CA PRO A 79 1.36 -3.75 24.47
C PRO A 79 1.99 -3.74 25.88
N GLU A 80 1.51 -4.61 26.77
CA GLU A 80 2.13 -4.81 28.07
C GLU A 80 3.60 -5.21 27.91
N PRO A 81 4.53 -4.63 28.69
CA PRO A 81 5.94 -4.97 28.58
C PRO A 81 6.16 -6.44 28.92
N SER A 82 6.81 -7.18 28.01
CA SER A 82 7.06 -8.62 28.15
C SER A 82 8.03 -9.00 29.27
N TYR A 83 8.52 -8.03 30.05
CA TYR A 83 9.42 -8.20 31.20
C TYR A 83 8.73 -7.95 32.55
N ALA A 84 7.40 -7.76 32.57
CA ALA A 84 6.63 -7.52 33.80
C ALA A 84 6.20 -8.81 34.54
N VAL A 85 6.96 -9.91 34.39
CA VAL A 85 6.76 -11.18 35.11
C VAL A 85 8.00 -11.52 35.91
#